data_AF-A0A455SZN0-F1
#
_entry.id   AF-A0A455SZN0-F1
#
_cell.length_a   1.000
_cell.length_b   1.000
_cell.length_c   1.000
_cell.angle_alpha   90.00
_cell.angle_beta   90.00
_cell.angle_gamma   90.00
#
_symmetry.space_group_name_H-M   'P 1'
#
loop_
_entity.id
_entity.type
_entity.pdbx_description
1 polymer ?
#
loop_
_entity_poly.entity_id
_entity_poly.type
_entity_poly.pdbx_seq_one_letter_code
_entity_poly.pdbx_strand_id
1 'polypeptide(L)'
;MRCPYCGQVNTDLTRYCVRCGRAIGTVQQPPMTARTQTGSATGPSPALPGQAAQRRRARLPGPGIVEATAQPVVTSAILPEEVETSPRPPEGFPPKTPAQLQELAATALAYKVGGSEVQAGSKKVVEIIYPPCPAWQQVATLYKALSEHDDERYDTVIICGFHEESDLRFGFNNGRLTFDRRARLGNQLIRRYLIETHRGFEVDSVRIVLTEELPAEQLRS
;
A
#
# COMPACT_ATOMS: atom_id res chain seq x y z
N MET A 1 -13.56 -28.18 -4.53
CA MET A 1 -12.93 -27.64 -5.75
C MET A 1 -11.41 -27.44 -5.55
N ARG A 2 -10.58 -27.52 -6.60
CA ARG A 2 -9.14 -27.20 -6.52
C ARG A 2 -8.87 -25.75 -6.93
N CYS A 3 -7.96 -25.08 -6.24
CA CYS A 3 -7.52 -23.73 -6.62
C CYS A 3 -6.61 -23.81 -7.87
N PRO A 4 -6.90 -23.07 -8.95
CA PRO A 4 -6.09 -23.08 -10.17
C PRO A 4 -4.71 -22.42 -9.98
N TYR A 5 -4.51 -21.64 -8.91
CA TYR A 5 -3.26 -20.89 -8.68
C TYR A 5 -2.24 -21.62 -7.79
N CYS A 6 -2.67 -22.50 -6.89
CA CYS A 6 -1.79 -23.16 -5.91
C CYS A 6 -2.10 -24.65 -5.68
N GLY A 7 -3.02 -25.24 -6.44
CA GLY A 7 -3.38 -26.67 -6.36
C GLY A 7 -4.15 -27.10 -5.11
N GLN A 8 -4.29 -26.22 -4.11
CA GLN A 8 -4.98 -26.50 -2.84
C GLN A 8 -6.41 -26.99 -3.07
N VAL A 9 -6.81 -28.04 -2.38
CA VAL A 9 -8.21 -28.47 -2.31
C VAL A 9 -8.94 -27.57 -1.32
N ASN A 10 -10.04 -26.96 -1.77
CA ASN A 10 -10.94 -26.12 -0.97
C ASN A 10 -12.37 -26.70 -1.08
N THR A 11 -13.28 -26.31 -0.18
CA THR A 11 -14.68 -26.72 -0.26
C THR A 11 -15.39 -26.01 -1.42
N ASP A 12 -16.53 -26.52 -1.88
CA ASP A 12 -17.23 -25.92 -3.03
C ASP A 12 -17.99 -24.62 -2.68
N LEU A 13 -17.99 -24.23 -1.40
CA LEU A 13 -18.57 -22.97 -0.91
C LEU A 13 -17.53 -21.85 -0.71
N THR A 14 -16.23 -22.17 -0.66
CA THR A 14 -15.18 -21.15 -0.47
C THR A 14 -15.01 -20.29 -1.72
N ARG A 15 -15.34 -18.99 -1.60
CA ARG A 15 -15.11 -17.98 -2.65
C ARG A 15 -13.64 -17.62 -2.82
N TYR A 16 -12.81 -17.86 -1.80
CA TYR A 16 -11.38 -17.55 -1.75
C TYR A 16 -10.60 -18.78 -1.30
N CYS A 17 -9.40 -19.00 -1.84
CA CYS A 17 -8.57 -20.13 -1.46
C CYS A 17 -7.95 -19.94 -0.07
N VAL A 18 -8.12 -20.92 0.81
CA VAL A 18 -7.62 -20.86 2.20
C VAL A 18 -6.09 -20.81 2.32
N ARG A 19 -5.36 -21.18 1.25
CA ARG A 19 -3.88 -21.22 1.24
C ARG A 19 -3.24 -19.98 0.61
N CYS A 20 -3.87 -19.35 -0.38
CA CYS A 20 -3.28 -18.23 -1.13
C CYS A 20 -4.16 -16.98 -1.22
N GLY A 21 -5.31 -16.95 -0.54
CA GLY A 21 -6.23 -15.81 -0.48
C GLY A 21 -6.96 -15.46 -1.79
N ARG A 22 -6.49 -15.95 -2.95
CA ARG A 22 -7.06 -15.62 -4.26
C ARG A 22 -8.50 -16.13 -4.42
N ALA A 23 -9.33 -15.34 -5.10
CA ALA A 23 -10.69 -15.74 -5.46
C ALA A 23 -10.67 -17.00 -6.34
N ILE A 24 -11.57 -17.94 -6.07
CA ILE A 24 -11.67 -19.22 -6.77
C ILE A 24 -13.10 -19.43 -7.29
N GLY A 25 -13.43 -18.72 -8.37
CA GLY A 25 -14.75 -18.77 -9.01
C GLY A 25 -15.16 -17.42 -9.58
N THR A 26 -16.35 -17.35 -10.18
CA THR A 26 -16.96 -16.11 -10.66
C THR A 26 -17.51 -15.30 -9.49
N VAL A 27 -16.66 -14.45 -8.91
CA VAL A 27 -17.11 -13.40 -8.00
C VAL A 27 -17.83 -12.33 -8.80
N GLN A 28 -19.17 -12.42 -8.89
CA GLN A 28 -19.97 -11.23 -9.22
C GLN A 28 -19.71 -10.18 -8.14
N GLN A 29 -19.01 -9.10 -8.50
CA GLN A 29 -19.03 -7.89 -7.71
C GLN A 29 -20.48 -7.38 -7.65
N PRO A 30 -21.04 -7.09 -6.47
CA PRO A 30 -22.30 -6.37 -6.42
C PRO A 30 -22.09 -5.01 -7.10
N PRO A 31 -23.01 -4.56 -7.99
CA PRO A 31 -22.85 -3.29 -8.67
C PRO A 31 -22.79 -2.17 -7.63
N MET A 32 -21.76 -1.31 -7.73
CA MET A 32 -21.67 -0.14 -6.85
C MET A 32 -22.89 0.74 -7.07
N THR A 33 -23.72 0.87 -6.04
CA THR A 33 -24.86 1.79 -6.06
C THR A 33 -24.35 3.22 -6.15
N ALA A 34 -24.51 3.82 -7.33
CA ALA A 34 -24.24 5.24 -7.52
C ALA A 34 -25.08 6.04 -6.52
N ARG A 35 -24.41 6.83 -5.68
CA ARG A 35 -25.02 7.64 -4.64
C ARG A 35 -25.91 8.71 -5.27
N THR A 36 -27.22 8.52 -5.19
CA THR A 36 -28.22 9.44 -5.73
C THR A 36 -28.04 10.84 -5.14
N GLN A 37 -27.77 11.83 -5.98
CA GLN A 37 -27.83 13.24 -5.57
C GLN A 37 -29.28 13.70 -5.62
N THR A 38 -29.81 14.18 -4.50
CA THR A 38 -31.12 14.84 -4.43
C THR A 38 -30.98 16.28 -4.94
N GLY A 39 -31.55 16.57 -6.12
CA GLY A 39 -31.71 17.91 -6.67
C GLY A 39 -33.16 18.16 -7.07
N SER A 40 -33.72 19.29 -6.63
CA SER A 40 -35.15 19.63 -6.73
C SER A 40 -35.59 20.06 -8.14
N ALA A 41 -36.88 19.92 -8.44
CA ALA A 41 -37.43 20.06 -9.79
C ALA A 41 -38.12 21.41 -10.07
N THR A 42 -38.02 21.89 -11.33
CA THR A 42 -39.05 22.69 -12.06
C THR A 42 -38.75 22.68 -13.57
N GLY A 43 -39.78 22.53 -14.43
CA GLY A 43 -39.67 22.53 -15.92
C GLY A 43 -40.06 23.89 -16.55
N PRO A 44 -40.58 23.98 -17.80
CA PRO A 44 -40.83 22.95 -18.83
C PRO A 44 -40.29 23.30 -20.25
N SER A 45 -40.51 22.41 -21.24
CA SER A 45 -40.12 22.58 -22.67
C SER A 45 -41.11 23.40 -23.52
N PRO A 46 -40.70 23.80 -24.74
CA PRO A 46 -41.56 23.69 -25.93
C PRO A 46 -40.88 22.99 -27.13
N ALA A 47 -41.66 22.65 -28.16
CA ALA A 47 -41.23 22.06 -29.44
C ALA A 47 -41.64 22.99 -30.62
N LEU A 48 -41.50 22.75 -31.94
CA LEU A 48 -41.26 21.60 -32.86
C LEU A 48 -40.59 22.25 -34.14
N PRO A 49 -40.64 21.77 -35.41
CA PRO A 49 -40.78 20.43 -36.02
C PRO A 49 -39.73 20.08 -37.13
N GLY A 50 -39.50 18.76 -37.30
CA GLY A 50 -39.54 18.02 -38.58
C GLY A 50 -38.71 18.42 -39.82
N GLN A 51 -37.86 17.48 -40.27
CA GLN A 51 -37.98 16.92 -41.64
C GLN A 51 -37.30 15.54 -41.75
N ALA A 52 -37.76 14.72 -42.70
CA ALA A 52 -37.36 13.31 -42.84
C ALA A 52 -36.60 13.04 -44.14
N ALA A 53 -35.93 11.88 -44.15
CA ALA A 53 -35.37 11.11 -45.27
C ALA A 53 -33.83 11.12 -45.38
N GLN A 54 -33.21 9.97 -45.11
CA GLN A 54 -32.90 8.98 -46.17
C GLN A 54 -32.33 7.68 -45.58
N ARG A 55 -32.87 6.53 -46.01
CA ARG A 55 -32.29 5.22 -45.71
C ARG A 55 -31.14 4.95 -46.68
N ARG A 56 -29.93 4.66 -46.17
CA ARG A 56 -28.97 3.81 -46.88
C ARG A 56 -28.43 2.71 -45.95
N ARG A 57 -28.52 1.48 -46.45
CA ARG A 57 -28.06 0.25 -45.79
C ARG A 57 -26.53 0.18 -45.87
N ALA A 58 -25.86 -0.08 -44.76
CA ALA A 58 -24.54 -0.69 -44.75
C ALA A 58 -24.68 -2.14 -44.25
N ARG A 59 -24.09 -3.10 -44.96
CA ARG A 59 -24.19 -4.54 -44.63
C ARG A 59 -23.17 -4.92 -43.55
N LEU A 60 -23.55 -5.87 -42.71
CA LEU A 60 -22.62 -6.69 -41.94
C LEU A 60 -21.87 -7.66 -42.89
N PRO A 61 -20.54 -7.77 -42.79
CA PRO A 61 -19.80 -8.98 -43.14
C PRO A 61 -19.71 -9.91 -41.91
N GLY A 62 -19.82 -11.22 -42.12
CA GLY A 62 -19.75 -12.24 -41.06
C GLY A 62 -18.32 -12.55 -40.60
N PRO A 63 -18.17 -13.50 -39.64
CA PRO A 63 -16.88 -13.82 -39.03
C PRO A 63 -15.98 -14.61 -39.98
N GLY A 64 -14.79 -14.06 -40.27
CA GLY A 64 -13.70 -14.82 -40.87
C GLY A 64 -12.90 -15.52 -39.77
N ILE A 65 -12.88 -16.85 -39.78
CA ILE A 65 -11.95 -17.64 -38.98
C ILE A 65 -10.57 -17.51 -39.62
N VAL A 66 -9.62 -16.91 -38.91
CA VAL A 66 -8.20 -16.90 -39.29
C VAL A 66 -7.43 -17.83 -38.37
N GLU A 67 -7.06 -18.98 -38.93
CA GLU A 67 -6.26 -20.01 -38.27
C GLU A 67 -4.80 -19.53 -38.19
N ALA A 68 -4.39 -19.09 -37.00
CA ALA A 68 -3.04 -18.56 -36.77
C ALA A 68 -2.06 -19.70 -36.47
N THR A 69 -1.41 -20.22 -37.50
CA THR A 69 -0.35 -21.23 -37.38
C THR A 69 0.87 -20.66 -36.66
N ALA A 70 1.01 -20.96 -35.36
CA ALA A 70 2.15 -20.52 -34.58
C ALA A 70 3.41 -21.35 -34.91
N GLN A 71 4.32 -20.78 -35.70
CA GLN A 71 5.68 -21.33 -35.84
C GLN A 71 6.54 -20.92 -34.64
N PRO A 72 7.30 -21.83 -34.03
CA PRO A 72 8.18 -21.49 -32.91
C PRO A 72 9.45 -20.80 -33.42
N VAL A 73 9.50 -19.47 -33.34
CA VAL A 73 10.76 -18.72 -33.53
C VAL A 73 11.61 -18.91 -32.27
N VAL A 74 12.61 -19.77 -32.36
CA VAL A 74 13.62 -19.94 -31.32
C VAL A 74 14.59 -18.75 -31.38
N THR A 75 14.18 -17.63 -30.78
CA THR A 75 15.10 -16.52 -30.52
C THR A 75 15.96 -16.88 -29.31
N SER A 76 17.19 -17.34 -29.56
CA SER A 76 18.24 -17.40 -28.55
C SER A 76 18.64 -15.98 -28.12
N ALA A 77 17.82 -15.39 -27.25
CA ALA A 77 18.18 -14.18 -26.52
C ALA A 77 19.17 -14.56 -25.42
N ILE A 78 20.46 -14.31 -25.66
CA ILE A 78 21.44 -14.19 -24.59
C ILE A 78 21.05 -12.93 -23.82
N LEU A 79 20.34 -13.11 -22.70
CA LEU A 79 19.99 -12.03 -21.80
C LEU A 79 21.28 -11.59 -21.10
N PRO A 80 21.66 -10.30 -21.13
CA PRO A 80 22.68 -9.79 -20.23
C PRO A 80 22.22 -10.05 -18.79
N GLU A 81 23.09 -10.62 -17.99
CA GLU A 81 22.83 -10.90 -16.58
C GLU A 81 22.85 -9.57 -15.80
N GLU A 82 21.74 -8.86 -15.82
CA GLU A 82 21.52 -7.64 -15.04
C GLU A 82 21.35 -8.05 -13.57
N VAL A 83 22.47 -8.34 -12.92
CA VAL A 83 22.57 -8.59 -11.49
C VAL A 83 22.34 -7.26 -10.76
N GLU A 84 21.09 -6.81 -10.69
CA GLU A 84 20.68 -5.86 -9.67
C GLU A 84 20.95 -6.50 -8.31
N THR A 85 22.08 -6.12 -7.70
CA THR A 85 22.41 -6.47 -6.32
C THR A 85 21.53 -5.67 -5.36
N SER A 86 20.22 -5.92 -5.40
CA SER A 86 19.27 -5.52 -4.36
C SER A 86 19.86 -5.97 -3.02
N PRO A 87 20.20 -5.04 -2.12
CA PRO A 87 21.05 -5.38 -0.99
C PRO A 87 20.31 -6.33 -0.05
N ARG A 88 20.95 -7.47 0.24
CA ARG A 88 20.36 -8.57 1.00
C ARG A 88 19.91 -8.07 2.39
N PRO A 89 18.74 -8.50 2.90
CA PRO A 89 18.33 -8.15 4.26
C PRO A 89 19.40 -8.53 5.29
N PRO A 90 19.69 -7.66 6.27
CA PRO A 90 20.61 -7.98 7.34
C PRO A 90 20.09 -9.15 8.18
N GLU A 91 21.01 -9.87 8.81
CA GLU A 91 20.66 -11.00 9.66
C GLU A 91 19.78 -10.54 10.83
N GLY A 92 18.73 -11.31 11.12
CA GLY A 92 17.75 -10.96 12.16
C GLY A 92 16.57 -10.10 11.69
N PHE A 93 16.50 -9.65 10.42
CA PHE A 93 15.28 -9.02 9.89
C PHE A 93 14.13 -10.05 9.77
N PRO A 94 12.87 -9.70 10.14
CA PRO A 94 12.41 -8.43 10.70
C PRO A 94 12.82 -8.24 12.17
N PRO A 95 13.16 -7.00 12.60
CA PRO A 95 13.54 -6.70 13.96
C PRO A 95 12.42 -7.06 14.95
N LYS A 96 12.81 -7.61 16.10
CA LYS A 96 11.93 -8.11 17.16
C LYS A 96 12.07 -7.30 18.45
N THR A 97 13.10 -6.46 18.55
CA THR A 97 13.34 -5.55 19.67
C THR A 97 13.71 -4.15 19.14
N PRO A 98 13.45 -3.07 19.89
CA PRO A 98 13.87 -1.74 19.46
C PRO A 98 15.39 -1.54 19.43
N ALA A 99 16.17 -2.33 20.18
CA ALA A 99 17.63 -2.40 20.03
C ALA A 99 18.03 -2.85 18.61
N GLN A 100 17.40 -3.91 18.08
CA GLN A 100 17.63 -4.36 16.69
C GLN A 100 17.16 -3.31 15.67
N LEU A 101 16.12 -2.55 15.99
CA LEU A 101 15.63 -1.46 15.14
C LEU A 101 16.60 -0.26 15.12
N GLN A 102 17.25 0.03 16.25
CA GLN A 102 18.30 1.04 16.38
C GLN A 102 19.59 0.65 15.66
N GLU A 103 20.00 -0.63 15.74
CA GLU A 103 21.11 -1.19 14.96
C GLU A 103 20.82 -1.10 13.46
N LEU A 104 19.61 -1.49 13.05
CA LEU A 104 19.17 -1.45 11.65
C LEU A 104 19.22 -0.01 11.08
N ALA A 105 18.87 1.01 11.86
CA ALA A 105 18.92 2.41 11.43
C ALA A 105 20.32 2.94 11.13
N ALA A 106 21.41 2.26 11.52
CA ALA A 106 22.76 2.58 11.04
C ALA A 106 22.92 2.39 9.52
N THR A 107 22.04 1.60 8.89
CA THR A 107 22.01 1.33 7.44
C THR A 107 20.94 2.13 6.68
N ALA A 108 20.31 3.09 7.35
CA ALA A 108 19.30 3.98 6.80
C ALA A 108 19.84 4.83 5.63
N LEU A 109 18.95 5.14 4.68
CA LEU A 109 19.27 6.04 3.58
C LEU A 109 19.30 7.51 4.03
N ALA A 110 19.92 8.34 3.19
CA ALA A 110 19.67 9.78 3.23
C ALA A 110 18.23 10.06 2.75
N TYR A 111 17.59 11.03 3.40
CA TYR A 111 16.24 11.47 3.08
C TYR A 111 16.15 13.00 3.11
N LYS A 112 15.13 13.57 2.46
CA LYS A 112 14.76 14.99 2.54
C LYS A 112 13.46 15.12 3.34
N VAL A 113 13.30 16.15 4.16
CA VAL A 113 12.00 16.45 4.79
C VAL A 113 11.12 17.17 3.76
N GLY A 114 9.97 16.58 3.41
CA GLY A 114 8.97 17.18 2.52
C GLY A 114 8.02 18.13 3.26
N GLY A 115 7.74 17.84 4.53
CA GLY A 115 6.86 18.66 5.37
C GLY A 115 6.82 18.18 6.82
N SER A 116 6.31 19.02 7.72
CA SER A 116 5.93 18.61 9.07
C SER A 116 4.70 19.38 9.53
N GLU A 117 3.73 18.65 10.08
CA GLU A 117 2.45 19.17 10.53
C GLU A 117 2.22 18.75 11.99
N VAL A 118 1.64 19.63 12.80
CA VAL A 118 1.08 19.28 14.11
C VAL A 118 -0.42 19.08 13.95
N GLN A 119 -0.89 17.87 14.26
CA GLN A 119 -2.29 17.48 14.22
C GLN A 119 -2.90 17.47 15.64
N ALA A 120 -4.22 17.47 15.71
CA ALA A 120 -4.96 17.46 16.97
C ALA A 120 -4.60 16.24 17.84
N GLY A 121 -4.61 16.43 19.16
CA GLY A 121 -4.32 15.39 20.15
C GLY A 121 -2.83 15.08 20.31
N SER A 122 -2.01 16.12 20.48
CA SER A 122 -0.55 16.00 20.72
C SER A 122 0.16 15.13 19.70
N LYS A 123 -0.22 15.26 18.42
CA LYS A 123 0.27 14.40 17.33
C LYS A 123 1.14 15.19 16.37
N LYS A 124 2.33 14.68 16.05
CA LYS A 124 3.22 15.21 15.02
C LYS A 124 3.21 14.29 13.80
N VAL A 125 3.16 14.86 12.60
CA VAL A 125 3.39 14.15 11.35
C VAL A 125 4.61 14.77 10.66
N VAL A 126 5.49 13.93 10.15
CA VAL A 126 6.66 14.34 9.35
C VAL A 126 6.64 13.55 8.06
N GLU A 127 6.77 14.24 6.95
CA GLU A 127 6.85 13.66 5.61
C GLU A 127 8.31 13.63 5.17
N ILE A 128 8.80 12.45 4.79
CA ILE A 128 10.17 12.25 4.32
C ILE A 128 10.18 11.68 2.91
N ILE A 129 11.13 12.15 2.10
CA ILE A 129 11.29 11.77 0.71
C ILE A 129 12.64 11.06 0.57
N TYR A 130 12.62 9.83 0.08
CA TYR A 130 13.81 9.01 -0.12
C TYR A 130 13.62 8.04 -1.31
N PRO A 131 14.70 7.53 -1.93
CA PRO A 131 14.58 6.71 -3.13
C PRO A 131 13.93 5.34 -2.84
N PRO A 132 13.44 4.63 -3.88
CA PRO A 132 12.99 3.25 -3.74
C PRO A 132 14.10 2.34 -3.18
N CYS A 133 13.74 1.49 -2.22
CA CYS A 133 14.67 0.53 -1.61
C CYS A 133 13.92 -0.67 -1.01
N PRO A 134 14.61 -1.77 -0.66
CA PRO A 134 13.99 -2.93 -0.05
C PRO A 134 13.32 -2.63 1.29
N ALA A 135 12.31 -3.43 1.66
CA ALA A 135 11.52 -3.26 2.88
C ALA A 135 12.35 -3.06 4.17
N TRP A 136 13.47 -3.78 4.32
CA TRP A 136 14.33 -3.64 5.50
C TRP A 136 15.01 -2.26 5.58
N GLN A 137 15.34 -1.66 4.44
CA GLN A 137 16.01 -0.35 4.39
C GLN A 137 15.00 0.80 4.48
N GLN A 138 13.75 0.58 4.04
CA GLN A 138 12.63 1.46 4.38
C GLN A 138 12.42 1.50 5.91
N VAL A 139 12.39 0.34 6.58
CA VAL A 139 12.29 0.26 8.06
C VAL A 139 13.44 1.00 8.74
N ALA A 140 14.69 0.81 8.28
CA ALA A 140 15.86 1.54 8.77
C ALA A 140 15.68 3.07 8.66
N THR A 141 15.26 3.54 7.49
CA THR A 141 15.14 4.97 7.16
C THR A 141 14.00 5.63 7.92
N LEU A 142 12.85 4.96 8.04
CA LEU A 142 11.71 5.43 8.83
C LEU A 142 12.05 5.54 10.33
N TYR A 143 12.81 4.59 10.89
CA TYR A 143 13.22 4.67 12.30
C TYR A 143 14.29 5.72 12.55
N LYS A 144 15.28 5.88 11.66
CA LYS A 144 16.23 7.00 11.74
C LYS A 144 15.49 8.35 11.78
N ALA A 145 14.54 8.55 10.86
CA ALA A 145 13.74 9.76 10.81
C ALA A 145 12.85 9.96 12.05
N LEU A 146 12.39 8.87 12.69
CA LEU A 146 11.77 8.96 14.01
C LEU A 146 12.77 9.50 15.04
N SER A 147 13.94 8.89 15.19
CA SER A 147 14.95 9.31 16.18
C SER A 147 15.43 10.74 15.99
N GLU A 148 15.43 11.26 14.75
CA GLU A 148 15.82 12.64 14.41
C GLU A 148 14.66 13.66 14.55
N HIS A 149 13.41 13.20 14.66
CA HIS A 149 12.23 14.06 14.75
C HIS A 149 11.31 13.81 15.97
N ASP A 150 11.66 12.86 16.83
CA ASP A 150 10.97 12.62 18.09
C ASP A 150 11.06 13.84 19.01
N ASP A 151 9.98 14.14 19.71
CA ASP A 151 9.83 15.33 20.55
C ASP A 151 8.81 15.01 21.64
N GLU A 152 9.22 15.15 22.90
CA GLU A 152 8.46 14.69 24.07
C GLU A 152 7.13 15.43 24.27
N ARG A 153 6.94 16.57 23.58
CA ARG A 153 5.67 17.31 23.57
C ARG A 153 4.55 16.60 22.81
N TYR A 154 4.86 15.55 22.06
CA TYR A 154 3.90 14.76 21.29
C TYR A 154 3.76 13.35 21.87
N ASP A 155 2.51 12.94 22.07
CA ASP A 155 2.13 11.59 22.50
C ASP A 155 2.25 10.58 21.33
N THR A 156 2.06 11.05 20.10
CA THR A 156 2.21 10.26 18.86
C THR A 156 3.04 11.01 17.83
N VAL A 157 4.06 10.36 17.28
CA VAL A 157 4.85 10.85 16.14
C VAL A 157 4.63 9.89 14.96
N ILE A 158 4.27 10.43 13.79
CA ILE A 158 4.15 9.65 12.55
C ILE A 158 5.17 10.13 11.53
N ILE A 159 5.96 9.20 11.00
CA ILE A 159 6.83 9.40 9.86
C ILE A 159 6.16 8.78 8.63
N CYS A 160 5.90 9.59 7.60
CA CYS A 160 5.32 9.15 6.33
C CYS A 160 6.39 9.23 5.23
N GLY A 161 6.67 8.12 4.56
CA GLY A 161 7.63 8.04 3.47
C GLY A 161 6.99 8.23 2.10
N PHE A 162 7.69 8.96 1.23
CA PHE A 162 7.31 9.20 -0.16
C PHE A 162 8.50 9.01 -1.12
N HIS A 163 8.19 8.73 -2.39
CA HIS A 163 9.15 8.83 -3.49
C HIS A 163 9.13 10.25 -4.10
N GLU A 164 10.27 10.71 -4.63
CA GLU A 164 10.44 12.08 -5.15
C GLU A 164 9.54 12.41 -6.36
N GLU A 165 9.16 11.40 -7.15
CA GLU A 165 8.24 11.53 -8.29
C GLU A 165 6.74 11.52 -7.91
N SER A 166 6.41 11.47 -6.62
CA SER A 166 5.03 11.32 -6.17
C SER A 166 4.32 12.66 -6.04
N ASP A 167 3.27 12.88 -6.83
CA ASP A 167 2.28 13.93 -6.60
C ASP A 167 1.61 13.68 -5.22
N LEU A 168 2.05 14.42 -4.19
CA LEU A 168 1.89 14.17 -2.73
C LEU A 168 0.43 14.17 -2.19
N ARG A 169 -0.59 14.01 -3.03
CA ARG A 169 -1.95 14.47 -2.69
C ARG A 169 -2.76 13.52 -1.82
N PHE A 170 -2.50 12.20 -1.87
CA PHE A 170 -3.33 11.20 -1.18
C PHE A 170 -2.55 9.98 -0.65
N GLY A 171 -1.82 10.17 0.45
CA GLY A 171 -1.27 9.10 1.29
C GLY A 171 0.18 8.71 1.00
N PHE A 172 0.85 8.20 2.05
CA PHE A 172 2.21 7.67 1.98
C PHE A 172 2.33 6.54 0.95
N ASN A 173 3.51 6.37 0.36
CA ASN A 173 3.77 5.31 -0.62
C ASN A 173 5.14 4.64 -0.50
N ASN A 174 6.04 5.22 0.29
CA ASN A 174 7.35 4.68 0.65
C ASN A 174 7.39 4.35 2.16
N GLY A 175 6.36 3.66 2.65
CA GLY A 175 6.21 3.22 4.03
C GLY A 175 5.76 4.29 5.04
N ARG A 176 5.43 3.83 6.24
CA ARG A 176 4.99 4.65 7.38
C ARG A 176 5.49 4.05 8.69
N LEU A 177 5.86 4.90 9.63
CA LEU A 177 6.06 4.54 11.04
C LEU A 177 5.13 5.39 11.90
N THR A 178 4.37 4.76 12.78
CA THR A 178 3.64 5.41 13.88
C THR A 178 4.31 5.02 15.20
N PHE A 179 4.78 6.01 15.94
CA PHE A 179 5.30 5.86 17.30
C PHE A 179 4.30 6.47 18.28
N ASP A 180 3.79 5.66 19.20
CA ASP A 180 2.96 6.11 20.32
C ASP A 180 3.79 6.02 21.60
N ARG A 181 4.06 7.17 22.25
CA ARG A 181 4.86 7.26 23.48
C ARG A 181 4.12 6.69 24.69
N ARG A 182 2.78 6.75 24.69
CA ARG A 182 1.90 6.42 25.83
C ARG A 182 0.68 5.58 25.39
N ALA A 183 0.90 4.56 24.55
CA ALA A 183 -0.18 3.65 24.15
C ALA A 183 -0.65 2.81 25.35
N ARG A 184 -1.97 2.64 25.50
CA ARG A 184 -2.55 1.77 26.54
C ARG A 184 -2.63 0.31 26.07
N LEU A 185 -2.12 -0.60 26.89
CA LEU A 185 -2.31 -2.04 26.75
C LEU A 185 -2.84 -2.59 28.09
N GLY A 186 -4.15 -2.82 28.17
CA GLY A 186 -4.81 -3.13 29.44
C GLY A 186 -4.67 -1.98 30.45
N ASN A 187 -4.04 -2.25 31.60
CA ASN A 187 -3.73 -1.27 32.64
C ASN A 187 -2.31 -0.66 32.52
N GLN A 188 -1.52 -1.08 31.53
CA GLN A 188 -0.15 -0.62 31.33
C GLN A 188 -0.08 0.50 30.28
N LEU A 189 0.91 1.39 30.43
CA LEU A 189 1.35 2.27 29.35
C LEU A 189 2.61 1.69 28.73
N ILE A 190 2.59 1.58 27.41
CA ILE A 190 3.69 1.08 26.58
C ILE A 190 4.08 2.12 25.54
N ARG A 191 5.36 2.10 25.16
CA ARG A 191 5.83 2.69 23.91
C ARG A 191 5.49 1.70 22.81
N ARG A 192 4.91 2.16 21.71
CA ARG A 192 4.52 1.30 20.58
C ARG A 192 5.08 1.85 19.28
N TYR A 193 5.80 1.01 18.56
CA TYR A 193 6.28 1.27 17.20
C TYR A 193 5.45 0.42 16.24
N LEU A 194 4.75 1.03 15.30
CA LEU A 194 3.99 0.36 14.26
C LEU A 194 4.55 0.81 12.91
N ILE A 195 5.20 -0.10 12.20
CA ILE A 195 5.92 0.15 10.96
C ILE A 195 5.23 -0.64 9.84
N GLU A 196 4.93 0.02 8.73
CA GLU A 196 4.30 -0.53 7.54
C GLU A 196 5.14 -0.13 6.34
N THR A 197 5.66 -1.08 5.56
CA THR A 197 6.41 -0.77 4.34
C THR A 197 5.48 -0.57 3.14
N HIS A 198 5.96 0.15 2.11
CA HIS A 198 5.17 0.56 0.93
C HIS A 198 3.85 1.26 1.33
N ARG A 199 2.67 0.68 1.04
CA ARG A 199 1.35 1.14 1.53
C ARG A 199 0.70 0.17 2.52
N GLY A 200 1.38 -0.95 2.84
CA GLY A 200 0.88 -2.01 3.72
C GLY A 200 -0.13 -2.97 3.06
N PHE A 201 -0.23 -2.99 1.73
CA PHE A 201 -1.13 -3.87 0.97
C PHE A 201 -0.43 -4.67 -0.14
N GLU A 202 0.82 -4.32 -0.44
CA GLU A 202 1.68 -4.99 -1.41
C GLU A 202 2.10 -6.38 -0.90
N VAL A 203 2.37 -7.32 -1.81
CA VAL A 203 2.74 -8.71 -1.46
C VAL A 203 4.02 -8.76 -0.61
N ASP A 204 4.96 -7.87 -0.90
CA ASP A 204 6.24 -7.74 -0.22
C ASP A 204 6.21 -6.68 0.91
N SER A 205 5.01 -6.17 1.25
CA SER A 205 4.85 -5.27 2.39
C SER A 205 5.00 -6.03 3.72
N VAL A 206 5.72 -5.40 4.64
CA VAL A 206 6.06 -5.92 5.96
C VAL A 206 5.42 -4.99 6.99
N ARG A 207 4.70 -5.57 7.94
CA ARG A 207 4.13 -4.87 9.09
C ARG A 207 4.80 -5.35 10.36
N ILE A 208 5.51 -4.45 11.04
CA ILE A 208 6.20 -4.72 12.30
C ILE A 208 5.49 -3.95 13.41
N VAL A 209 5.24 -4.62 14.53
CA VAL A 209 4.75 -3.99 15.76
C VAL A 209 5.70 -4.35 16.88
N LEU A 210 6.37 -3.34 17.45
CA LEU A 210 7.23 -3.48 18.63
C LEU A 210 6.61 -2.72 19.79
N THR A 211 6.81 -3.23 21.00
CA THR A 211 6.29 -2.63 22.24
C THR A 211 7.34 -2.67 23.34
N GLU A 212 7.47 -1.57 24.08
CA GLU A 212 8.30 -1.49 25.29
C GLU A 212 7.42 -1.05 26.47
N GLU A 213 7.60 -1.66 27.64
CA GLU A 213 6.99 -1.17 28.86
C GLU A 213 7.62 0.17 29.27
N LEU A 214 6.81 1.17 29.66
CA LEU A 214 7.39 2.39 30.25
C LEU A 214 7.96 2.05 31.63
N PRO A 215 9.22 2.44 31.94
CA PRO A 215 9.74 2.36 33.30
C PRO A 215 8.81 3.08 34.28
N ALA A 216 8.61 2.50 35.47
CA ALA A 216 7.65 3.00 36.46
C ALA A 216 7.92 4.45 36.94
N GLU A 217 9.13 4.95 36.69
CA GLU A 217 9.60 6.32 36.94
C GLU A 217 8.96 7.32 35.94
N GLN A 218 8.77 6.94 34.68
CA GLN A 218 8.18 7.78 33.62
C GLN A 218 6.64 7.83 33.67
N LEU A 219 6.01 7.01 34.53
CA LEU A 219 4.57 7.01 34.76
C LEU A 219 4.11 8.11 35.74
N ARG A 220 5.04 8.80 36.42
CA ARG A 220 4.74 9.76 37.51
C ARG A 220 4.88 11.24 37.10
N SER A 221 5.10 11.50 35.81
CA SER A 221 5.36 12.83 35.22
C SER A 221 4.31 13.18 34.17
#